data_AF-A0A2U3GTS1-F1
#
_entry.id   AF-A0A2U3GTS1-F1
#
_cell.length_a   1.000
_cell.length_b   1.000
_cell.length_c   1.000
_cell.angle_alpha   90.00
_cell.angle_beta   90.00
_cell.angle_gamma   90.00
#
_symmetry.space_group_name_H-M   'P 1'
#
loop_
_entity.id
_entity.type
_entity.pdbx_description
1 polymer ?
#
loop_
_entity_poly.entity_id
_entity_poly.type
_entity_poly.pdbx_seq_one_letter_code
_entity_poly.pdbx_strand_id
1 'polypeptide(L)' 'MRNPSCDNLGEVETPPWRDRLRTEDELLEQLELQAEQARRRRAEALKDGADELGSVYKVAQQLGLSWTAVANAIKKYTTE' A
#
# COMPACT_ATOMS: atom_id res chain seq x y z
N MET A 1 4.98 59.49 11.03
CA MET A 1 4.26 58.53 11.89
C MET A 1 4.02 57.24 11.10
N ARG A 2 4.26 56.09 11.73
CA ARG A 2 3.98 54.72 11.26
C ARG A 2 2.52 54.59 10.75
N ASN A 3 2.20 53.78 9.74
CA ASN A 3 2.33 52.32 9.76
C ASN A 3 2.71 51.71 8.39
N PRO A 4 3.59 50.70 8.37
CA PRO A 4 3.65 49.76 7.26
C PRO A 4 2.36 48.92 7.29
N SER A 5 1.72 48.75 6.13
CA SER A 5 0.58 47.86 5.99
C SER A 5 1.04 46.44 6.35
N CYS A 6 0.73 46.02 7.57
CA CYS A 6 0.56 44.62 7.91
C CYS A 6 -0.61 44.13 7.09
N ASP A 7 -0.37 43.57 5.90
CA ASP A 7 -1.28 42.62 5.25
C ASP A 7 -0.63 42.15 3.95
N ASN A 8 0.05 41.01 4.07
CA ASN A 8 -0.09 39.86 3.19
C ASN A 8 0.99 38.87 3.61
N LEU A 9 0.77 38.24 4.77
CA LEU A 9 1.18 36.86 4.91
C LEU A 9 0.48 36.14 3.77
N GLY A 10 1.21 35.94 2.66
CA GLY A 10 0.66 35.43 1.41
C GLY A 10 -0.28 34.29 1.71
N GLU A 11 -1.56 34.54 1.46
CA GLU A 11 -2.62 33.55 1.50
C GLU A 11 -2.08 32.37 0.71
N VAL A 12 -1.86 31.24 1.37
CA VAL A 12 -1.43 30.03 0.68
C VAL A 12 -2.64 29.64 -0.16
N GLU A 13 -2.72 30.18 -1.37
CA GLU A 13 -3.82 29.88 -2.28
C GLU A 13 -3.86 28.36 -2.38
N THR A 14 -4.92 27.78 -1.81
CA THR A 14 -5.06 26.34 -1.79
C THR A 14 -5.14 25.93 -3.25
N PRO A 15 -4.29 24.98 -3.72
CA PRO A 15 -4.29 24.59 -5.11
C PRO A 15 -5.72 24.24 -5.55
N PRO A 16 -6.10 24.60 -6.79
CA PRO A 16 -7.40 24.23 -7.34
C PRO A 16 -7.68 22.77 -7.04
N TRP A 17 -8.93 22.44 -6.70
CA TRP A 17 -9.29 21.08 -6.27
C TRP A 17 -8.88 20.00 -7.29
N ARG A 18 -8.78 20.35 -8.57
CA ARG A 18 -8.30 19.47 -9.65
C ARG A 18 -6.83 19.09 -9.49
N ASP A 19 -5.99 20.02 -9.08
CA ASP A 19 -4.57 19.75 -8.87
C ASP A 19 -4.36 18.92 -7.60
N ARG A 20 -5.12 19.21 -6.54
CA ARG A 20 -5.14 18.35 -5.34
C ARG A 20 -5.56 16.93 -5.67
N LEU A 21 -6.63 16.75 -6.46
CA LEU A 21 -7.08 15.42 -6.89
C LEU A 21 -6.00 14.69 -7.69
N ARG A 22 -5.35 15.37 -8.66
CA ARG A 22 -4.26 14.78 -9.45
C ARG A 22 -3.11 14.30 -8.56
N THR A 23 -2.70 15.10 -7.57
CA THR A 23 -1.64 14.72 -6.64
C THR A 23 -2.00 13.48 -5.81
N GLU A 24 -3.24 13.39 -5.33
CA GLU A 24 -3.70 12.20 -4.60
C GLU A 24 -3.77 10.96 -5.50
N ASP A 25 -4.22 11.11 -6.75
CA ASP A 25 -4.25 10.02 -7.73
C ASP A 25 -2.82 9.50 -8.01
N GLU A 26 -1.86 10.40 -8.24
CA GLU A 26 -0.45 10.05 -8.43
C GLU A 26 0.15 9.35 -7.20
N LEU A 27 -0.26 9.75 -5.99
CA LEU A 27 0.18 9.10 -4.75
C LEU A 27 -0.43 7.69 -4.62
N LEU A 28 -1.72 7.52 -4.91
CA LEU A 28 -2.39 6.22 -4.88
C LEU A 28 -1.77 5.25 -5.88
N GLU A 29 -1.42 5.71 -7.08
CA GLU A 29 -0.72 4.88 -8.08
C GLU A 29 0.64 4.39 -7.55
N GLN A 30 1.42 5.27 -6.93
CA GLN A 30 2.71 4.91 -6.33
C GLN A 30 2.54 3.94 -5.15
N LEU A 31 1.56 4.18 -4.29
CA LEU A 31 1.26 3.30 -3.16
C LEU A 31 0.77 1.93 -3.63
N GLU A 32 -0.02 1.87 -4.70
CA GLU A 32 -0.47 0.59 -5.25
C GLU A 32 0.70 -0.20 -5.84
N LEU A 33 1.65 0.45 -6.52
CA LEU A 33 2.89 -0.20 -6.96
C LEU A 33 3.69 -0.76 -5.78
N GLN A 34 3.87 0.01 -4.71
CA GLN A 34 4.57 -0.45 -3.50
C GLN A 34 3.83 -1.58 -2.79
N ALA A 35 2.50 -1.46 -2.68
CA ALA A 35 1.64 -2.48 -2.09
C ALA A 35 1.71 -3.78 -2.88
N GLU A 36 1.70 -3.70 -4.22
CA GLU A 36 1.82 -4.86 -5.08
C GLU A 36 3.17 -5.58 -4.89
N GLN A 37 4.28 -4.84 -4.82
CA GLN A 37 5.58 -5.42 -4.50
C GLN A 37 5.62 -6.03 -3.09
N ALA A 38 4.97 -5.40 -2.11
CA ALA A 38 4.86 -5.95 -0.76
C ALA A 38 4.02 -7.24 -0.73
N ARG A 39 2.92 -7.31 -1.50
CA ARG A 39 2.10 -8.52 -1.63
C ARG A 39 2.89 -9.68 -2.22
N ARG A 40 3.76 -9.42 -3.20
CA ARG A 40 4.68 -10.42 -3.78
C ARG A 40 5.64 -10.99 -2.74
N ARG A 41 6.39 -10.13 -2.05
CA ARG A 41 7.28 -10.57 -0.97
C ARG A 41 6.55 -11.32 0.14
N ARG A 42 5.34 -10.88 0.49
CA ARG A 42 4.49 -11.58 1.46
C ARG A 42 4.08 -12.96 0.96
N ALA A 43 3.73 -13.09 -0.32
CA ALA A 43 3.35 -14.37 -0.91
C ALA A 43 4.52 -15.36 -0.96
N GLU A 44 5.74 -14.88 -1.23
CA GLU A 44 6.96 -15.69 -1.11
C GLU A 44 7.15 -16.20 0.32
N ALA A 45 7.05 -15.32 1.32
CA ALA A 45 7.15 -15.74 2.73
C ALA A 45 6.06 -16.76 3.15
N LEU A 46 4.85 -16.63 2.59
CA LEU A 46 3.78 -17.62 2.81
C LEU A 46 4.12 -18.97 2.16
N LYS A 47 4.76 -18.96 0.99
CA LYS A 47 5.22 -20.17 0.31
C LYS A 47 6.34 -20.84 1.11
N ASP A 48 7.34 -20.09 1.57
CA ASP A 48 8.43 -20.60 2.39
C ASP A 48 7.90 -21.21 3.69
N GLY A 49 6.95 -20.55 4.36
CA GLY A 49 6.30 -21.11 5.55
C GLY A 49 5.48 -22.37 5.24
N ALA A 50 4.89 -22.48 4.05
CA ALA A 50 4.17 -23.68 3.64
C ALA A 50 5.14 -24.85 3.39
N ASP A 51 6.31 -24.57 2.84
CA ASP A 51 7.39 -25.54 2.64
C ASP A 51 7.98 -25.99 4.00
N GLU A 52 8.20 -25.07 4.93
CA GLU A 52 8.69 -25.37 6.29
C GLU A 52 7.70 -26.21 7.11
N LEU A 53 6.41 -25.85 7.10
CA LEU A 53 5.38 -26.55 7.88
C LEU A 53 4.85 -27.80 7.14
N GLY A 54 5.17 -27.95 5.86
CA GLY A 54 4.70 -28.99 4.95
C GLY A 54 3.24 -28.83 4.52
N SER A 55 2.61 -27.68 4.76
CA SER A 55 1.24 -27.41 4.33
C SER A 55 0.84 -25.93 4.41
N VAL A 56 0.23 -25.44 3.33
CA VAL A 56 -0.47 -24.13 3.28
C VAL A 56 -1.55 -24.03 4.36
N TYR A 57 -2.22 -25.14 4.69
CA TYR A 57 -3.26 -25.14 5.73
C TYR A 57 -2.68 -24.82 7.12
N LYS A 58 -1.50 -25.35 7.45
CA LYS A 58 -0.84 -25.08 8.74
C LYS A 58 -0.40 -23.62 8.86
N VAL A 59 0.11 -23.04 7.77
CA VAL A 59 0.41 -21.59 7.72
C VAL A 59 -0.86 -20.78 7.97
N ALA A 60 -1.96 -21.12 7.30
CA ALA A 60 -3.23 -20.44 7.47
C ALA A 60 -3.75 -20.54 8.92
N GLN A 61 -3.64 -21.72 9.53
CA GLN A 61 -4.01 -21.93 10.93
C GLN A 61 -3.16 -21.09 11.89
N GLN A 62 -1.84 -21.03 11.69
CA GLN A 62 -0.96 -20.19 12.52
C GLN A 62 -1.27 -18.70 12.40
N LEU A 63 -1.63 -18.25 11.19
CA LEU A 63 -1.96 -16.85 10.93
C LEU A 63 -3.42 -16.49 11.25
N GLY A 64 -4.27 -17.46 11.61
CA GLY A 64 -5.70 -17.23 11.82
C GLY A 64 -6.45 -16.82 10.53
N LEU A 65 -5.97 -17.27 9.38
CA LEU A 65 -6.52 -16.94 8.06
C LEU A 65 -7.22 -18.15 7.42
N SER A 66 -8.08 -17.87 6.44
CA SER A 66 -8.60 -18.94 5.58
C SER A 66 -7.47 -19.54 4.73
N TRP A 67 -7.42 -20.86 4.64
CA TRP A 67 -6.44 -21.57 3.81
C TRP A 67 -6.55 -21.17 2.33
N THR A 68 -7.75 -20.89 1.83
CA THR A 68 -7.96 -20.44 0.44
C THR A 68 -7.38 -19.05 0.20
N ALA A 69 -7.41 -18.17 1.20
CA ALA A 69 -6.83 -16.83 1.10
C ALA A 69 -5.30 -16.92 1.00
N VAL A 70 -4.67 -17.79 1.80
CA VAL A 70 -3.22 -18.03 1.74
C VAL A 70 -2.83 -18.68 0.40
N ALA A 71 -3.53 -19.74 -0.01
CA ALA A 71 -3.27 -20.43 -1.27
C ALA A 71 -3.41 -19.50 -2.48
N ASN A 72 -4.46 -18.67 -2.51
CA ASN A 72 -4.68 -17.70 -3.58
C ASN A 72 -3.62 -16.60 -3.58
N ALA A 73 -3.18 -16.12 -2.41
CA ALA A 73 -2.12 -15.13 -2.33
C ALA A 73 -0.79 -15.67 -2.89
N ILE A 74 -0.40 -16.90 -2.51
CA ILE A 74 0.77 -17.58 -3.06
C ILE A 74 0.61 -17.70 -4.57
N LYS A 75 -0.47 -18.36 -5.04
CA LYS A 75 -0.72 -18.58 -6.46
C LYS A 75 -0.71 -17.29 -7.29
N LYS A 76 -1.34 -16.22 -6.79
CA LYS A 76 -1.48 -14.97 -7.55
C LYS A 76 -0.15 -14.25 -7.72
N TYR A 77 0.75 -14.33 -6.74
CA TYR A 77 1.91 -13.45 -6.66
C TYR A 77 3.26 -14.15 -6.78
N THR A 78 3.31 -15.49 -6.78
CA THR A 78 4.53 -16.27 -6.98
C THR A 78 4.53 -17.07 -8.28
N THR A 79 3.51 -16.94 -9.12
CA THR A 79 3.47 -17.54 -10.46
C THR A 79 3.81 -16.45 -11.47
N GLU A 80 4.93 -16.62 -12.18
CA GLU A 80 5.34 -15.78 -13.32
C GLU A 80 4.37 -15.90 -14.49
#